data_AF-A0A0F6SG25-F1
#
_entry.id   AF-A0A0F6SG25-F1
#
_cell.length_a   1.000
_cell.length_b   1.000
_cell.length_c   1.000
_cell.angle_alpha   90.00
_cell.angle_beta   90.00
_cell.angle_gamma   90.00
#
_symmetry.space_group_name_H-M   'P 1'
#
loop_
_entity.id
_entity.type
_entity.pdbx_description
1 polymer ?
#
loop_
_entity_poly.entity_id
_entity_poly.type
_entity_poly.pdbx_seq_one_letter_code
_entity_poly.pdbx_strand_id
1 'polypeptide(L)'
;MKRVLLAALVLFAPARAEAQTFRRPFACDECIANWFYFDHTGETAGTQDWSCEGSTYEGHRGTDFSLRGGLAAIDVGHDVVAAADGEVVRAQDGFFDRCTACGGDNCGTAFGFGYGNHVVIDHGDTRVVYAHLRNGSVRVAPGDRVTCGQVLGQIASSGCSTGAHLHFETRPPGGASASAFDPFAGACSPTSPSRWSEQGAHRGIPSATCGAAPTCPDGTFPIWTCDEARTARRRCVDGVDTTEPCAWGCISMPSGTDDACAPAPDADADGASADLDCDDTDPDVHPGAIDTCGDAIDQDCAGGDLLCRGDDGGAALDAGARDPASISGSCGCRVGARTHTTAVTSFLVAATIALRIRQRRSKPSPRVCD
;
A
#
# COMPACT_ATOMS: atom_id res chain seq x y z
N MET A 1 -14.99 60.60 -12.22
CA MET A 1 -14.39 59.86 -11.08
C MET A 1 -14.30 58.39 -11.47
N LYS A 2 -13.12 57.90 -11.84
CA LYS A 2 -12.90 56.49 -12.21
C LYS A 2 -12.89 55.65 -10.92
N ARG A 3 -13.83 54.72 -10.78
CA ARG A 3 -13.84 53.73 -9.70
C ARG A 3 -12.88 52.62 -10.08
N VAL A 4 -11.75 52.54 -9.39
CA VAL A 4 -10.80 51.42 -9.49
C VAL A 4 -11.35 50.33 -8.56
N LEU A 5 -11.80 49.20 -9.13
CA LEU A 5 -12.04 47.99 -8.36
C LEU A 5 -10.68 47.35 -8.07
N LEU A 6 -10.27 47.31 -6.79
CA LEU A 6 -9.23 46.40 -6.34
C LEU A 6 -9.84 45.01 -6.19
N ALA A 7 -9.43 44.06 -7.03
CA ALA A 7 -9.66 42.65 -6.80
C ALA A 7 -8.68 42.18 -5.71
N ALA A 8 -9.20 41.81 -4.54
CA ALA A 8 -8.41 41.20 -3.48
C ALA A 8 -8.10 39.75 -3.88
N LEU A 9 -6.83 39.48 -4.22
CA LEU A 9 -6.35 38.13 -4.45
C LEU A 9 -6.26 37.41 -3.10
N VAL A 10 -7.26 36.57 -2.79
CA VAL A 10 -7.25 35.71 -1.60
C VAL A 10 -6.32 34.53 -1.89
N LEU A 11 -5.10 34.60 -1.37
CA LEU A 11 -4.17 33.46 -1.35
C LEU A 11 -4.70 32.43 -0.36
N PHE A 12 -5.30 31.34 -0.87
CA PHE A 12 -5.57 30.16 -0.07
C PHE A 12 -4.24 29.45 0.23
N ALA A 13 -3.74 29.59 1.45
CA ALA A 13 -2.70 28.71 1.96
C ALA A 13 -3.31 27.30 2.09
N PRO A 14 -2.65 26.24 1.56
CA PRO A 14 -3.12 24.89 1.81
C PRO A 14 -3.12 24.67 3.33
N ALA A 15 -4.26 24.22 3.88
CA ALA A 15 -4.32 23.77 5.25
C ALA A 15 -3.28 22.67 5.40
N ARG A 16 -2.28 22.88 6.28
CA ARG A 16 -1.37 21.79 6.65
C ARG A 16 -2.22 20.73 7.33
N ALA A 17 -2.24 19.53 6.76
CA ALA A 17 -2.76 18.36 7.47
C ALA A 17 -2.09 18.32 8.85
N GLU A 18 -2.90 18.22 9.89
CA GLU A 18 -2.39 18.12 11.25
C GLU A 18 -1.57 16.84 11.38
N ALA A 19 -0.47 16.92 12.11
CA ALA A 19 0.42 15.80 12.37
C ALA A 19 -0.36 14.60 12.93
N GLN A 20 -0.18 13.38 12.41
CA GLN A 20 -0.86 12.20 12.94
C GLN A 20 -0.53 12.04 14.42
N THR A 21 -1.59 11.85 15.23
CA THR A 21 -1.47 11.53 16.65
C THR A 21 -1.87 10.08 16.93
N PHE A 22 -1.36 9.53 18.02
CA PHE A 22 -1.43 8.11 18.36
C PHE A 22 -2.10 7.91 19.71
N ARG A 23 -2.97 6.91 19.82
CA ARG A 23 -3.32 6.30 21.11
C ARG A 23 -2.26 5.29 21.53
N ARG A 24 -2.24 4.90 22.81
CA ARG A 24 -1.37 3.82 23.27
C ARG A 24 -1.57 2.54 22.43
N PRO A 25 -0.49 1.84 22.05
CA PRO A 25 -0.55 0.73 21.08
C PRO A 25 -0.90 -0.64 21.69
N PHE A 26 -1.46 -0.67 22.91
CA PHE A 26 -1.86 -1.90 23.61
C PHE A 26 -3.22 -1.73 24.32
N ALA A 27 -3.96 -2.83 24.45
CA ALA A 27 -5.33 -2.83 24.97
C ALA A 27 -5.45 -3.07 26.48
N CYS A 28 -4.33 -3.13 27.21
CA CYS A 28 -4.30 -3.37 28.66
C CYS A 28 -4.05 -2.06 29.45
N ASP A 29 -4.63 -1.94 30.63
CA ASP A 29 -4.37 -0.79 31.52
C ASP A 29 -3.17 -1.01 32.45
N GLU A 30 -2.97 -2.24 32.95
CA GLU A 30 -1.97 -2.52 34.01
C GLU A 30 -0.91 -3.56 33.61
N CYS A 31 -0.91 -4.00 32.35
CA CYS A 31 0.02 -5.06 31.90
C CYS A 31 1.43 -4.56 31.59
N ILE A 32 1.66 -3.24 31.55
CA ILE A 32 2.99 -2.66 31.36
C ILE A 32 3.60 -2.29 32.71
N ALA A 33 4.86 -2.65 32.92
CA ALA A 33 5.59 -2.39 34.16
C ALA A 33 6.77 -1.43 33.99
N ASN A 34 7.29 -1.26 32.77
CA ASN A 34 8.44 -0.39 32.52
C ASN A 34 8.47 0.11 31.06
N TRP A 35 9.21 1.20 30.84
CA TRP A 35 9.40 1.87 29.55
C TRP A 35 10.88 2.08 29.26
N PHE A 36 11.28 1.85 28.03
CA PHE A 36 12.54 2.35 27.48
C PHE A 36 12.22 3.21 26.27
N TYR A 37 12.46 4.51 26.35
CA TYR A 37 12.10 5.49 25.32
C TYR A 37 13.12 5.55 24.20
N PHE A 38 12.85 6.37 23.19
CA PHE A 38 13.78 6.68 22.11
C PHE A 38 15.03 7.38 22.69
N ASP A 39 16.19 7.11 22.10
CA ASP A 39 17.46 7.70 22.50
C ASP A 39 17.82 8.93 21.63
N HIS A 40 17.84 10.11 22.25
CA HIS A 40 18.08 11.40 21.57
C HIS A 40 19.55 11.77 21.43
N THR A 41 20.45 11.05 22.11
CA THR A 41 21.89 11.35 22.04
C THR A 41 22.59 10.68 20.85
N GLY A 42 21.93 9.74 20.17
CA GLY A 42 22.49 9.01 19.03
C GLY A 42 23.07 7.66 19.44
N GLU A 43 23.88 7.03 18.59
CA GLU A 43 24.34 5.64 18.81
C GLU A 43 25.60 5.49 19.67
N THR A 44 26.31 6.57 19.99
CA THR A 44 27.55 6.49 20.78
C THR A 44 27.78 7.66 21.76
N ALA A 45 26.76 8.46 22.07
CA ALA A 45 26.93 9.69 22.87
C ALA A 45 26.25 9.62 24.24
N GLY A 46 25.96 8.41 24.72
CA GLY A 46 25.23 8.18 25.96
C GLY A 46 23.74 8.02 25.68
N THR A 47 22.93 8.13 26.73
CA THR A 47 21.50 7.82 26.66
C THR A 47 20.68 8.98 27.20
N GLN A 48 19.71 9.46 26.41
CA GLN A 48 18.77 10.47 26.87
C GLN A 48 17.38 10.29 26.26
N ASP A 49 16.35 10.25 27.11
CA ASP A 49 14.95 10.22 26.70
C ASP A 49 14.36 11.64 26.50
N TRP A 50 13.11 11.72 26.05
CA TRP A 50 12.41 12.98 25.77
C TRP A 50 12.38 13.98 26.93
N SER A 51 12.36 13.49 28.18
CA SER A 51 12.36 14.34 29.38
C SER A 51 13.77 14.63 29.90
N CYS A 52 14.79 14.34 29.10
CA CYS A 52 16.19 14.48 29.44
C CYS A 52 16.69 13.49 30.51
N GLU A 53 15.95 12.42 30.80
CA GLU A 53 16.31 11.37 31.75
C GLU A 53 16.97 10.17 31.06
N GLY A 54 17.41 9.18 31.84
CA GLY A 54 18.11 7.99 31.34
C GLY A 54 17.21 6.77 31.13
N SER A 55 15.90 6.93 30.89
CA SER A 55 14.99 5.78 30.72
C SER A 55 15.00 5.26 29.29
N THR A 56 16.18 4.96 28.77
CA THR A 56 16.45 4.46 27.41
C THR A 56 17.76 3.66 27.42
N TYR A 57 18.23 3.21 26.26
CA TYR A 57 19.52 2.58 26.05
C TYR A 57 20.11 3.02 24.72
N GLU A 58 21.43 2.87 24.57
CA GLU A 58 22.20 3.47 23.47
C GLU A 58 21.64 3.07 22.10
N GLY A 59 21.35 4.09 21.27
CA GLY A 59 20.88 3.91 19.91
C GLY A 59 19.46 3.33 19.80
N HIS A 60 18.66 3.39 20.87
CA HIS A 60 17.28 2.90 20.82
C HIS A 60 16.39 3.77 19.93
N ARG A 61 15.81 3.16 18.89
CA ARG A 61 15.06 3.86 17.81
C ARG A 61 13.53 3.84 17.99
N GLY A 62 13.03 3.43 19.15
CA GLY A 62 11.61 3.30 19.42
C GLY A 62 11.28 3.49 20.90
N THR A 63 10.09 3.07 21.30
CA THR A 63 9.69 2.96 22.70
C THR A 63 9.28 1.52 23.02
N ASP A 64 9.89 0.95 24.05
CA ASP A 64 9.61 -0.40 24.53
C ASP A 64 8.66 -0.37 25.70
N PHE A 65 7.51 -1.02 25.55
CA PHE A 65 6.53 -1.21 26.62
C PHE A 65 6.65 -2.62 27.19
N SER A 66 7.33 -2.76 28.32
CA SER A 66 7.67 -4.06 28.91
C SER A 66 6.52 -4.67 29.71
N LEU A 67 6.19 -5.94 29.43
CA LEU A 67 5.15 -6.66 30.15
C LEU A 67 5.51 -6.87 31.62
N ARG A 68 4.55 -6.58 32.49
CA ARG A 68 4.53 -7.02 33.89
C ARG A 68 4.53 -8.54 33.92
N GLY A 69 5.54 -9.13 34.56
CA GLY A 69 5.71 -10.59 34.62
C GLY A 69 6.60 -11.18 33.52
N GLY A 70 7.13 -10.34 32.61
CA GLY A 70 8.12 -10.75 31.62
C GLY A 70 7.65 -11.90 30.72
N LEU A 71 8.53 -12.84 30.40
CA LEU A 71 8.23 -13.96 29.49
C LEU A 71 7.08 -14.87 29.95
N ALA A 72 6.78 -14.93 31.26
CA ALA A 72 5.66 -15.72 31.76
C ALA A 72 4.30 -15.09 31.38
N ALA A 73 4.25 -13.78 31.18
CA ALA A 73 3.03 -13.06 30.79
C ALA A 73 2.63 -13.28 29.32
N ILE A 74 3.53 -13.84 28.48
CA ILE A 74 3.25 -14.11 27.06
C ILE A 74 2.07 -15.09 26.88
N ASP A 75 1.88 -16.03 27.80
CA ASP A 75 0.79 -17.02 27.72
C ASP A 75 -0.59 -16.42 28.03
N VAL A 76 -0.63 -15.28 28.71
CA VAL A 76 -1.89 -14.56 29.00
C VAL A 76 -2.47 -13.96 27.72
N GLY A 77 -1.61 -13.52 26.80
CA GLY A 77 -2.01 -12.81 25.58
C GLY A 77 -2.42 -11.37 25.88
N HIS A 78 -1.58 -10.43 25.46
CA HIS A 78 -1.85 -9.00 25.61
C HIS A 78 -1.95 -8.36 24.23
N ASP A 79 -3.15 -7.87 23.89
CA ASP A 79 -3.42 -7.38 22.54
C ASP A 79 -2.66 -6.08 22.24
N VAL A 80 -1.96 -6.11 21.10
CA VAL A 80 -1.40 -4.95 20.40
C VAL A 80 -2.46 -4.46 19.43
N VAL A 81 -2.64 -3.16 19.39
CA VAL A 81 -3.74 -2.50 18.71
C VAL A 81 -3.22 -1.32 17.91
N ALA A 82 -3.81 -1.05 16.75
CA ALA A 82 -3.45 0.07 15.91
C ALA A 82 -3.56 1.38 16.69
N ALA A 83 -2.50 2.18 16.65
CA ALA A 83 -2.41 3.45 17.36
C ALA A 83 -3.16 4.59 16.64
N ALA A 84 -3.45 4.41 15.35
CA ALA A 84 -4.23 5.30 14.51
C ALA A 84 -4.78 4.51 13.29
N ASP A 85 -5.67 5.11 12.52
CA ASP A 85 -6.16 4.56 11.25
C ASP A 85 -5.02 4.50 10.24
N GLY A 86 -4.98 3.49 9.38
CA GLY A 86 -3.96 3.42 8.34
C GLY A 86 -4.02 2.16 7.47
N GLU A 87 -3.02 2.01 6.62
CA GLU A 87 -2.85 0.84 5.75
C GLU A 87 -1.66 0.01 6.23
N VAL A 88 -1.86 -1.31 6.37
CA VAL A 88 -0.78 -2.23 6.70
C VAL A 88 0.14 -2.36 5.48
N VAL A 89 1.39 -1.93 5.61
CA VAL A 89 2.39 -2.05 4.53
C VAL A 89 3.32 -3.25 4.72
N ARG A 90 3.37 -3.81 5.94
CA ARG A 90 4.11 -5.04 6.21
C ARG A 90 3.49 -5.80 7.37
N ALA A 91 3.44 -7.11 7.23
CA ALA A 91 3.14 -8.03 8.33
C ALA A 91 4.08 -9.23 8.25
N GLN A 92 4.64 -9.62 9.38
CA GLN A 92 5.52 -10.78 9.51
C GLN A 92 5.13 -11.55 10.77
N ASP A 93 5.01 -12.86 10.63
CA ASP A 93 4.72 -13.79 11.72
C ASP A 93 5.51 -15.10 11.55
N GLY A 94 5.42 -16.00 12.51
CA GLY A 94 5.96 -17.36 12.46
C GLY A 94 7.27 -17.58 13.20
N PHE A 95 7.90 -16.53 13.74
CA PHE A 95 9.15 -16.65 14.50
C PHE A 95 8.90 -16.98 15.96
N PHE A 96 9.86 -17.67 16.57
CA PHE A 96 9.86 -17.96 18.00
C PHE A 96 9.83 -16.65 18.80
N ASP A 97 9.05 -16.64 19.88
CA ASP A 97 8.58 -15.43 20.55
C ASP A 97 8.93 -15.35 22.04
N ARG A 98 9.89 -16.18 22.48
CA ARG A 98 10.44 -16.17 23.85
C ARG A 98 11.96 -16.02 23.84
N CYS A 99 12.46 -15.18 22.96
CA CYS A 99 13.88 -14.86 22.83
C CYS A 99 14.36 -14.06 24.04
N THR A 100 15.64 -14.22 24.38
CA THR A 100 16.27 -13.50 25.51
C THR A 100 17.57 -12.82 25.09
N ALA A 101 17.87 -12.82 23.80
CA ALA A 101 19.08 -12.24 23.23
C ALA A 101 18.90 -11.97 21.74
N CYS A 102 19.71 -11.04 21.22
CA CYS A 102 19.86 -10.82 19.80
C CYS A 102 20.75 -11.92 19.20
N GLY A 103 20.14 -12.81 18.43
CA GLY A 103 20.82 -13.95 17.79
C GLY A 103 20.35 -15.32 18.24
N GLY A 104 19.26 -15.42 19.02
CA GLY A 104 18.66 -16.71 19.36
C GLY A 104 18.15 -17.48 18.14
N ASP A 105 18.20 -18.82 18.22
CA ASP A 105 17.73 -19.70 17.16
C ASP A 105 16.23 -19.48 16.89
N ASN A 106 15.86 -19.35 15.61
CA ASN A 106 14.49 -19.14 15.14
C ASN A 106 13.78 -17.89 15.66
N CYS A 107 14.50 -16.96 16.29
CA CYS A 107 13.95 -15.68 16.74
C CYS A 107 13.58 -14.73 15.60
N GLY A 108 14.05 -14.96 14.37
CA GLY A 108 13.80 -14.03 13.27
C GLY A 108 14.62 -12.74 13.36
N THR A 109 15.80 -12.80 14.00
CA THR A 109 16.71 -11.65 14.21
C THR A 109 17.21 -11.01 12.92
N ALA A 110 17.20 -11.73 11.81
CA ALA A 110 17.54 -11.20 10.48
C ALA A 110 16.39 -10.45 9.78
N PHE A 111 15.18 -10.47 10.35
CA PHE A 111 13.98 -9.93 9.73
C PHE A 111 13.60 -8.59 10.33
N GLY A 112 13.31 -7.61 9.45
CA GLY A 112 12.93 -6.27 9.86
C GLY A 112 13.96 -5.62 10.78
N PHE A 113 15.26 -5.73 10.50
CA PHE A 113 16.30 -5.13 11.38
C PHE A 113 16.27 -5.65 12.83
N GLY A 114 15.75 -6.87 13.06
CA GLY A 114 15.68 -7.47 14.39
C GLY A 114 14.28 -7.46 15.01
N TYR A 115 13.24 -6.98 14.33
CA TYR A 115 11.88 -6.97 14.89
C TYR A 115 11.28 -8.37 15.11
N GLY A 116 11.67 -9.37 14.31
CA GLY A 116 11.03 -10.69 14.34
C GLY A 116 9.60 -10.62 13.78
N ASN A 117 8.61 -11.06 14.55
CA ASN A 117 7.20 -10.90 14.21
C ASN A 117 6.80 -9.43 14.40
N HIS A 118 6.25 -8.80 13.38
CA HIS A 118 5.95 -7.38 13.41
C HIS A 118 4.88 -6.97 12.40
N VAL A 119 4.26 -5.83 12.66
CA VAL A 119 3.36 -5.13 11.75
C VAL A 119 3.90 -3.72 11.50
N VAL A 120 3.82 -3.25 10.26
CA VAL A 120 4.12 -1.86 9.90
C VAL A 120 2.88 -1.25 9.27
N ILE A 121 2.42 -0.14 9.82
CA ILE A 121 1.26 0.62 9.31
C ILE A 121 1.75 1.95 8.77
N ASP A 122 1.25 2.32 7.59
CA ASP A 122 1.37 3.64 7.01
C ASP A 122 0.12 4.45 7.34
N HIS A 123 0.31 5.57 8.03
CA HIS A 123 -0.72 6.51 8.45
C HIS A 123 -0.75 7.76 7.55
N GLY A 124 -0.06 7.73 6.40
CA GLY A 124 0.02 8.85 5.45
C GLY A 124 1.21 9.77 5.73
N ASP A 125 1.22 10.47 6.87
CA ASP A 125 2.32 11.37 7.26
C ASP A 125 3.42 10.69 8.12
N THR A 126 3.15 9.46 8.57
CA THR A 126 3.99 8.72 9.51
C THR A 126 3.82 7.21 9.28
N ARG A 127 4.90 6.45 9.43
CA ARG A 127 4.86 4.98 9.53
C ARG A 127 5.16 4.54 10.94
N VAL A 128 4.45 3.53 11.41
CA VAL A 128 4.64 2.95 12.74
C VAL A 128 4.95 1.47 12.62
N VAL A 129 6.00 1.04 13.32
CA VAL A 129 6.37 -0.36 13.51
C VAL A 129 5.89 -0.84 14.87
N TYR A 130 5.23 -2.00 14.89
CA TYR A 130 4.83 -2.75 16.07
C TYR A 130 5.59 -4.07 16.05
N ALA A 131 6.60 -4.23 16.90
CA ALA A 131 7.55 -5.34 16.82
C ALA A 131 7.53 -6.25 18.05
N HIS A 132 8.27 -7.36 17.95
CA HIS A 132 8.41 -8.40 18.96
C HIS A 132 7.10 -9.15 19.28
N LEU A 133 6.24 -9.32 18.27
CA LEU A 133 4.92 -9.89 18.43
C LEU A 133 4.95 -11.41 18.71
N ARG A 134 3.87 -11.90 19.35
CA ARG A 134 3.66 -13.31 19.66
C ARG A 134 3.49 -14.13 18.39
N ASN A 135 4.11 -15.29 18.35
CA ASN A 135 4.05 -16.22 17.23
C ASN A 135 2.60 -16.66 16.97
N GLY A 136 2.16 -16.56 15.73
CA GLY A 136 0.82 -16.92 15.29
C GLY A 136 -0.26 -15.98 15.78
N SER A 137 0.10 -14.78 16.27
CA SER A 137 -0.87 -13.80 16.77
C SER A 137 -1.22 -12.72 15.76
N VAL A 138 -0.44 -12.54 14.70
CA VAL A 138 -0.64 -11.44 13.74
C VAL A 138 -1.93 -11.67 12.96
N ARG A 139 -2.83 -10.67 12.96
CA ARG A 139 -4.21 -10.78 12.43
C ARG A 139 -4.46 -9.99 11.15
N VAL A 140 -3.43 -9.36 10.62
CA VAL A 140 -3.51 -8.45 9.46
C VAL A 140 -2.46 -8.82 8.41
N ALA A 141 -2.71 -8.42 7.17
CA ALA A 141 -1.85 -8.63 6.03
C ALA A 141 -1.54 -7.30 5.30
N PRO A 142 -0.46 -7.24 4.49
CA PRO A 142 -0.19 -6.08 3.66
C PRO A 142 -1.39 -5.74 2.74
N GLY A 143 -1.77 -4.47 2.70
CA GLY A 143 -2.93 -3.94 1.98
C GLY A 143 -4.20 -3.81 2.82
N ASP A 144 -4.24 -4.39 4.03
CA ASP A 144 -5.39 -4.23 4.92
C ASP A 144 -5.50 -2.78 5.41
N ARG A 145 -6.72 -2.22 5.37
CA ARG A 145 -7.05 -1.00 6.11
C ARG A 145 -7.38 -1.38 7.55
N VAL A 146 -6.81 -0.64 8.50
CA VAL A 146 -7.05 -0.83 9.93
C VAL A 146 -7.55 0.46 10.54
N THR A 147 -8.46 0.32 11.49
CA THR A 147 -8.96 1.45 12.29
C THR A 147 -8.24 1.52 13.63
N CYS A 148 -8.16 2.71 14.20
CA CYS A 148 -7.58 2.96 15.50
C CYS A 148 -8.23 2.08 16.57
N GLY A 149 -7.42 1.36 17.34
CA GLY A 149 -7.88 0.38 18.32
C GLY A 149 -8.10 -1.04 17.77
N GLN A 150 -8.03 -1.26 16.46
CA GLN A 150 -8.11 -2.59 15.87
C GLN A 150 -6.94 -3.47 16.32
N VAL A 151 -7.23 -4.71 16.73
CA VAL A 151 -6.22 -5.69 17.16
C VAL A 151 -5.34 -6.12 15.98
N LEU A 152 -4.03 -5.99 16.15
CA LEU A 152 -3.01 -6.35 15.15
C LEU A 152 -2.32 -7.67 15.47
N GLY A 153 -2.12 -7.94 16.76
CA GLY A 153 -1.38 -9.10 17.27
C GLY A 153 -1.28 -9.05 18.78
N GLN A 154 -0.30 -9.76 19.35
CA GLN A 154 -0.09 -9.78 20.80
C GLN A 154 1.37 -9.56 21.18
N ILE A 155 1.61 -8.99 22.36
CA ILE A 155 2.96 -8.69 22.87
C ILE A 155 3.70 -9.98 23.22
N ALA A 156 4.96 -10.11 22.79
CA ALA A 156 5.85 -11.20 23.19
C ALA A 156 7.32 -10.78 23.14
N SER A 157 8.21 -11.68 22.73
CA SER A 157 9.65 -11.47 22.64
C SER A 157 10.25 -12.23 21.44
N SER A 158 9.75 -11.97 20.23
CA SER A 158 10.42 -12.43 19.00
C SER A 158 11.53 -11.48 18.58
N GLY A 159 12.44 -11.91 17.72
CA GLY A 159 13.48 -11.05 17.14
C GLY A 159 14.69 -10.85 18.04
N CYS A 160 15.35 -9.72 17.87
CA CYS A 160 16.40 -9.19 18.74
C CYS A 160 15.75 -8.57 19.97
N SER A 161 15.32 -9.42 20.89
CA SER A 161 14.59 -9.04 22.09
C SER A 161 15.16 -9.78 23.31
N THR A 162 15.31 -9.07 24.43
CA THR A 162 15.87 -9.61 25.68
C THR A 162 14.81 -9.94 26.73
N GLY A 163 13.55 -9.58 26.47
CA GLY A 163 12.42 -9.84 27.35
C GLY A 163 11.09 -9.45 26.71
N ALA A 164 9.96 -9.79 27.34
CA ALA A 164 8.65 -9.57 26.74
C ALA A 164 8.25 -8.09 26.75
N HIS A 165 8.17 -7.48 25.57
CA HIS A 165 7.80 -6.08 25.39
C HIS A 165 7.25 -5.82 23.98
N LEU A 166 6.53 -4.71 23.84
CA LEU A 166 6.18 -4.16 22.54
C LEU A 166 7.17 -3.06 22.19
N HIS A 167 7.90 -3.20 21.08
CA HIS A 167 8.68 -2.11 20.48
C HIS A 167 7.78 -1.32 19.53
N PHE A 168 7.64 -0.03 19.80
CA PHE A 168 6.86 0.93 19.02
C PHE A 168 7.79 1.98 18.40
N GLU A 169 7.91 2.00 17.08
CA GLU A 169 8.85 2.91 16.39
C GLU A 169 8.15 3.72 15.31
N THR A 170 8.25 5.04 15.42
CA THR A 170 7.73 6.02 14.45
C THR A 170 8.79 6.43 13.45
N ARG A 171 8.39 6.54 12.18
CA ARG A 171 9.25 6.94 11.06
C ARG A 171 8.52 7.89 10.13
N PRO A 172 9.24 8.78 9.41
CA PRO A 172 8.66 9.55 8.32
C PRO A 172 8.09 8.62 7.22
N PRO A 173 7.21 9.12 6.34
CA PRO A 173 6.72 8.37 5.18
C PRO A 173 7.89 7.91 4.32
N GLY A 174 7.91 6.64 3.93
CA GLY A 174 9.05 6.07 3.18
C GLY A 174 10.34 5.89 4.00
N GLY A 175 10.36 6.28 5.27
CA GLY A 175 11.56 6.32 6.11
C GLY A 175 12.11 4.94 6.48
N ALA A 176 13.45 4.86 6.57
CA ALA A 176 14.17 3.71 7.11
C ALA A 176 14.24 3.77 8.65
N SER A 177 14.72 2.69 9.30
CA SER A 177 14.96 2.71 10.76
C SER A 177 15.92 3.83 11.17
N ALA A 178 16.91 4.13 10.32
CA ALA A 178 17.85 5.22 10.52
C ALA A 178 17.18 6.61 10.73
N SER A 179 15.98 6.79 10.17
CA SER A 179 15.20 8.03 10.24
C SER A 179 14.08 7.99 11.29
N ALA A 180 14.06 6.99 12.17
CA ALA A 180 13.09 6.94 13.26
C ALA A 180 13.18 8.20 14.13
N PHE A 181 12.06 8.61 14.69
CA PHE A 181 11.96 9.76 15.58
C PHE A 181 11.08 9.43 16.78
N ASP A 182 11.24 10.18 17.87
CA ASP A 182 10.49 10.00 19.10
C ASP A 182 9.05 10.57 18.99
N PRO A 183 7.98 9.80 19.27
CA PRO A 183 6.62 10.35 19.30
C PRO A 183 6.35 11.26 20.51
N PHE A 184 7.19 11.21 21.56
CA PHE A 184 7.05 12.03 22.75
C PHE A 184 7.62 13.43 22.54
N ALA A 185 6.93 14.45 23.06
CA ALA A 185 7.39 15.82 23.17
C ALA A 185 8.03 16.08 24.53
N GLY A 186 9.13 16.82 24.54
CA GLY A 186 9.86 17.12 25.77
C GLY A 186 11.05 18.03 25.56
N ALA A 187 11.72 18.42 26.64
CA ALA A 187 12.87 19.33 26.58
C ALA A 187 14.04 18.78 25.76
N CYS A 188 14.18 17.45 25.67
CA CYS A 188 15.23 16.79 24.91
C CYS A 188 14.72 16.07 23.65
N SER A 189 13.42 16.17 23.35
CA SER A 189 12.86 15.66 22.09
C SER A 189 12.54 16.80 21.13
N PRO A 190 12.92 16.72 19.85
CA PRO A 190 12.57 17.72 18.84
C PRO A 190 11.10 17.68 18.44
N THR A 191 10.35 16.65 18.84
CA THR A 191 8.94 16.49 18.52
C THR A 191 8.10 17.50 19.30
N SER A 192 7.49 18.45 18.59
CA SER A 192 6.55 19.41 19.14
C SER A 192 5.54 19.85 18.07
N PRO A 193 4.22 19.70 18.29
CA PRO A 193 3.58 19.10 19.46
C PRO A 193 3.84 17.58 19.57
N SER A 194 3.42 16.98 20.70
CA SER A 194 3.46 15.52 20.89
C SER A 194 2.71 14.79 19.77
N ARG A 195 3.19 13.59 19.41
CA ARG A 195 2.46 12.68 18.54
C ARG A 195 1.51 11.76 19.29
N TRP A 196 1.39 11.86 20.61
CA TRP A 196 0.34 11.15 21.35
C TRP A 196 -0.91 12.03 21.43
N SER A 197 -2.09 11.42 21.29
CA SER A 197 -3.37 12.11 21.49
C SER A 197 -3.44 12.76 22.86
N GLU A 198 -2.97 12.04 23.89
CA GLU A 198 -2.58 12.60 25.18
C GLU A 198 -1.35 11.81 25.68
N GLN A 199 -0.21 12.50 25.81
CA GLN A 199 1.09 11.87 26.14
C GLN A 199 1.18 11.36 27.58
N GLY A 200 0.59 12.09 28.54
CA GLY A 200 0.84 11.88 29.96
C GLY A 200 2.20 12.39 30.45
N ALA A 201 2.51 12.09 31.71
CA ALA A 201 3.80 12.42 32.33
C ALA A 201 4.90 11.42 31.93
N HIS A 202 6.14 11.70 32.27
CA HIS A 202 7.23 10.71 32.16
C HIS A 202 6.90 9.44 32.95
N ARG A 203 7.13 8.28 32.33
CA ARG A 203 6.69 6.94 32.80
C ARG A 203 5.17 6.81 32.99
N GLY A 204 4.39 7.73 32.43
CA GLY A 204 2.94 7.61 32.28
C GLY A 204 2.59 6.83 31.01
N ILE A 205 1.46 6.12 31.06
CA ILE A 205 0.88 5.46 29.88
C ILE A 205 0.16 6.52 29.05
N PRO A 206 0.46 6.66 27.74
CA PRO A 206 -0.33 7.51 26.85
C PRO A 206 -1.80 7.10 26.84
N SER A 207 -2.68 8.03 26.49
CA SER A 207 -4.12 7.77 26.51
C SER A 207 -4.54 6.66 25.55
N ALA A 208 -5.60 5.94 25.93
CA ALA A 208 -6.25 4.96 25.07
C ALA A 208 -7.15 5.59 24.01
N THR A 209 -7.38 6.90 24.09
CA THR A 209 -8.24 7.64 23.19
C THR A 209 -7.55 7.81 21.84
N CYS A 210 -8.21 7.36 20.77
CA CYS A 210 -7.78 7.69 19.41
C CYS A 210 -7.69 9.21 19.25
N GLY A 211 -6.65 9.71 18.58
CA GLY A 211 -6.69 11.07 18.05
C GLY A 211 -7.95 11.23 17.20
N ALA A 212 -8.47 12.47 17.06
CA ALA A 212 -9.61 12.69 16.18
C ALA A 212 -9.31 12.01 14.83
N ALA A 213 -10.12 11.01 14.47
CA ALA A 213 -9.97 10.33 13.18
C ALA A 213 -9.94 11.42 12.10
N PRO A 214 -9.10 11.29 11.05
CA PRO A 214 -9.17 12.23 9.94
C PRO A 214 -10.64 12.31 9.49
N THR A 215 -11.28 13.45 9.76
CA THR A 215 -12.69 13.63 9.44
C THR A 215 -12.77 14.05 7.99
N CYS A 216 -13.66 13.41 7.24
CA CYS A 216 -13.99 13.87 5.91
C CYS A 216 -14.48 15.33 5.97
N PRO A 217 -13.93 16.24 5.14
CA PRO A 217 -14.39 17.62 5.09
C PRO A 217 -15.89 17.68 4.82
N ASP A 218 -16.58 18.65 5.42
CA ASP A 218 -18.01 18.86 5.16
C ASP A 218 -18.28 18.95 3.65
N GLY A 219 -19.31 18.24 3.19
CA GLY A 219 -19.67 18.17 1.78
C GLY A 219 -18.88 17.14 0.96
N THR A 220 -18.09 16.26 1.60
CA THR A 220 -17.51 15.07 0.95
C THR A 220 -18.30 13.80 1.28
N PHE A 221 -18.31 12.85 0.34
CA PHE A 221 -19.09 11.61 0.42
C PHE A 221 -18.19 10.40 0.14
N PRO A 222 -18.58 9.19 0.60
CA PRO A 222 -17.80 7.96 0.33
C PRO A 222 -17.91 7.48 -1.13
N ILE A 223 -18.84 8.05 -1.91
CA ILE A 223 -18.97 7.88 -3.35
C ILE A 223 -18.31 9.05 -4.08
N TRP A 224 -17.87 8.83 -5.31
CA TRP A 224 -17.38 9.91 -6.16
C TRP A 224 -18.50 10.90 -6.46
N THR A 225 -18.24 12.18 -6.20
CA THR A 225 -19.14 13.30 -6.53
C THR A 225 -18.40 14.36 -7.33
N CYS A 226 -19.00 14.85 -8.41
CA CYS A 226 -18.43 15.96 -9.18
C CYS A 226 -18.27 17.21 -8.31
N ASP A 227 -17.21 17.97 -8.58
CA ASP A 227 -17.08 19.32 -8.02
C ASP A 227 -18.08 20.29 -8.68
N GLU A 228 -18.23 21.47 -8.08
CA GLU A 228 -19.18 22.48 -8.59
C GLU A 228 -18.83 22.96 -10.01
N ALA A 229 -17.54 23.02 -10.33
CA ALA A 229 -17.05 23.39 -11.66
C ALA A 229 -17.23 22.28 -12.71
N ARG A 230 -17.55 21.05 -12.28
CA ARG A 230 -17.58 19.83 -13.11
C ARG A 230 -16.27 19.59 -13.86
N THR A 231 -15.14 19.93 -13.27
CA THR A 231 -13.80 19.68 -13.83
C THR A 231 -13.06 18.59 -13.08
N ALA A 232 -13.61 18.12 -11.95
CA ALA A 232 -13.07 17.02 -11.16
C ALA A 232 -14.20 16.27 -10.45
N ARG A 233 -13.85 15.10 -9.91
CA ARG A 233 -14.66 14.39 -8.92
C ARG A 233 -13.87 14.23 -7.63
N ARG A 234 -14.58 14.23 -6.50
CA ARG A 234 -14.01 14.12 -5.16
C ARG A 234 -14.78 13.09 -4.35
N ARG A 235 -14.08 12.36 -3.49
CA ARG A 235 -14.68 11.48 -2.47
C ARG A 235 -13.83 11.47 -1.22
N CYS A 236 -14.44 11.13 -0.10
CA CYS A 236 -13.72 10.86 1.13
C CYS A 236 -14.17 9.55 1.76
N VAL A 237 -13.23 8.63 1.95
CA VAL A 237 -13.44 7.33 2.58
C VAL A 237 -12.44 7.21 3.72
N ASP A 238 -12.92 6.96 4.93
CA ASP A 238 -12.09 6.82 6.13
C ASP A 238 -11.12 8.01 6.34
N GLY A 239 -11.59 9.23 6.09
CA GLY A 239 -10.80 10.46 6.22
C GLY A 239 -9.83 10.75 5.08
N VAL A 240 -9.71 9.84 4.10
CA VAL A 240 -8.86 10.02 2.93
C VAL A 240 -9.64 10.74 1.84
N ASP A 241 -9.43 12.05 1.76
CA ASP A 241 -10.00 12.92 0.75
C ASP A 241 -9.24 12.84 -0.58
N THR A 242 -9.88 12.27 -1.60
CA THR A 242 -9.30 12.03 -2.92
C THR A 242 -10.00 12.90 -3.95
N THR A 243 -9.24 13.62 -4.77
CA THR A 243 -9.74 14.38 -5.92
C THR A 243 -9.12 13.85 -7.21
N GLU A 244 -9.94 13.61 -8.22
CA GLU A 244 -9.53 13.16 -9.54
C GLU A 244 -9.98 14.17 -10.59
N PRO A 245 -9.06 14.78 -11.36
CA PRO A 245 -9.42 15.70 -12.43
C PRO A 245 -10.10 14.95 -13.59
N CYS A 246 -11.16 15.55 -14.13
CA CYS A 246 -11.88 15.05 -15.29
C CYS A 246 -11.60 15.97 -16.49
N ALA A 247 -10.69 15.54 -17.38
CA ALA A 247 -10.21 16.34 -18.51
C ALA A 247 -11.34 16.89 -19.40
N TRP A 248 -12.37 16.09 -19.63
CA TRP A 248 -13.52 16.42 -20.49
C TRP A 248 -14.79 16.76 -19.70
N GLY A 249 -14.62 17.03 -18.41
CA GLY A 249 -15.69 17.36 -17.48
C GLY A 249 -16.22 16.16 -16.70
N CYS A 250 -17.03 16.43 -15.67
CA CYS A 250 -17.59 15.43 -14.78
C CYS A 250 -19.12 15.31 -14.95
N ILE A 251 -19.61 14.07 -14.99
CA ILE A 251 -21.01 13.70 -15.22
C ILE A 251 -21.59 13.14 -13.91
N SER A 252 -22.65 13.79 -13.43
CA SER A 252 -23.41 13.31 -12.28
C SER A 252 -24.23 12.08 -12.64
N MET A 253 -24.02 11.00 -11.90
CA MET A 253 -24.71 9.73 -12.08
C MET A 253 -25.94 9.64 -11.14
N PRO A 254 -26.85 8.67 -11.34
CA PRO A 254 -27.99 8.50 -10.45
C PRO A 254 -27.59 8.43 -8.98
N SER A 255 -28.46 8.95 -8.10
CA SER A 255 -28.19 9.02 -6.66
C SER A 255 -27.75 7.67 -6.09
N GLY A 256 -26.60 7.66 -5.41
CA GLY A 256 -26.03 6.44 -4.81
C GLY A 256 -25.06 5.67 -5.71
N THR A 257 -24.70 6.21 -6.88
CA THR A 257 -23.61 5.68 -7.72
C THR A 257 -22.49 6.70 -7.86
N ASP A 258 -21.30 6.23 -8.21
CA ASP A 258 -20.12 7.08 -8.43
C ASP A 258 -20.31 7.97 -9.66
N ASP A 259 -20.09 9.28 -9.50
CA ASP A 259 -19.96 10.21 -10.61
C ASP A 259 -18.74 9.86 -11.49
N ALA A 260 -18.89 10.09 -12.79
CA ALA A 260 -17.92 9.66 -13.80
C ALA A 260 -17.27 10.86 -14.49
N CYS A 261 -15.99 10.74 -14.84
CA CYS A 261 -15.40 11.65 -15.80
C CYS A 261 -15.98 11.38 -17.19
N ALA A 262 -16.32 12.44 -17.93
CA ALA A 262 -16.79 12.35 -19.29
C ALA A 262 -15.70 11.75 -20.20
N PRO A 263 -16.08 10.94 -21.20
CA PRO A 263 -15.15 10.52 -22.24
C PRO A 263 -14.69 11.74 -23.06
N ALA A 264 -13.55 11.58 -23.74
CA ALA A 264 -13.15 12.54 -24.77
C ALA A 264 -14.28 12.70 -25.81
N PRO A 265 -14.58 13.93 -26.25
CA PRO A 265 -15.52 14.15 -27.35
C PRO A 265 -14.94 13.56 -28.65
N ASP A 266 -15.83 13.29 -29.59
CA ASP A 266 -15.55 12.99 -30.99
C ASP A 266 -16.38 14.05 -31.74
N ALA A 267 -15.76 15.21 -32.03
CA ALA A 267 -16.52 16.41 -32.39
C ALA A 267 -16.87 16.51 -33.88
N ASP A 268 -16.15 15.81 -34.76
CA ASP A 268 -16.48 15.65 -36.17
C ASP A 268 -17.14 14.31 -36.54
N ALA A 269 -17.24 13.39 -35.57
CA ALA A 269 -17.95 12.11 -35.65
C ALA A 269 -17.33 11.10 -36.61
N ASP A 270 -16.00 11.09 -36.75
CA ASP A 270 -15.28 10.11 -37.57
C ASP A 270 -14.92 8.80 -36.82
N GLY A 271 -15.13 8.79 -35.49
CA GLY A 271 -14.91 7.64 -34.62
C GLY A 271 -13.57 7.63 -33.89
N ALA A 272 -12.71 8.63 -34.11
CA ALA A 272 -11.64 9.00 -33.19
C ALA A 272 -12.16 10.02 -32.17
N SER A 273 -11.61 10.00 -30.97
CA SER A 273 -11.95 10.99 -29.94
C SER A 273 -10.78 11.93 -29.71
N ALA A 274 -11.04 13.13 -29.20
CA ALA A 274 -10.08 14.22 -29.00
C ALA A 274 -8.80 13.89 -28.20
N ASP A 275 -8.73 12.74 -27.53
CA ASP A 275 -7.51 12.24 -26.87
C ASP A 275 -6.61 11.41 -27.80
N LEU A 276 -7.15 10.94 -28.92
CA LEU A 276 -6.48 10.19 -29.98
C LEU A 276 -6.37 10.99 -31.28
N ASP A 277 -7.25 11.97 -31.46
CA ASP A 277 -7.33 12.82 -32.64
C ASP A 277 -6.47 14.10 -32.49
N CYS A 278 -5.64 14.36 -33.48
CA CYS A 278 -4.79 15.54 -33.54
C CYS A 278 -5.52 16.79 -34.06
N ASP A 279 -6.64 16.63 -34.76
CA ASP A 279 -7.59 17.69 -35.11
C ASP A 279 -9.04 17.15 -35.10
N ASP A 280 -9.62 17.01 -33.90
CA ASP A 280 -11.01 16.59 -33.62
C ASP A 280 -12.11 17.50 -34.24
N THR A 281 -11.75 18.40 -35.15
CA THR A 281 -12.68 19.25 -35.88
C THR A 281 -12.71 18.98 -37.38
N ASP A 282 -11.86 18.07 -37.87
CA ASP A 282 -11.73 17.70 -39.27
C ASP A 282 -11.83 16.18 -39.45
N PRO A 283 -12.96 15.65 -39.98
CA PRO A 283 -13.19 14.21 -40.10
C PRO A 283 -12.29 13.51 -41.12
N ASP A 284 -11.43 14.27 -41.83
CA ASP A 284 -10.39 13.73 -42.71
C ASP A 284 -9.04 13.58 -41.97
N VAL A 285 -8.93 14.04 -40.71
CA VAL A 285 -7.75 13.99 -39.85
C VAL A 285 -8.06 13.14 -38.63
N HIS A 286 -7.60 11.89 -38.63
CA HIS A 286 -7.77 10.97 -37.51
C HIS A 286 -6.81 9.78 -37.59
N PRO A 287 -6.56 9.06 -36.48
CA PRO A 287 -5.80 7.82 -36.49
C PRO A 287 -6.24 6.84 -37.58
N GLY A 288 -5.31 6.52 -38.48
CA GLY A 288 -5.54 5.58 -39.59
C GLY A 288 -6.13 6.18 -40.86
N ALA A 289 -6.29 7.50 -40.96
CA ALA A 289 -6.54 8.18 -42.22
C ALA A 289 -5.35 8.00 -43.19
N ILE A 290 -5.53 8.39 -44.46
CA ILE A 290 -4.46 8.33 -45.46
C ILE A 290 -3.82 9.71 -45.57
N ASP A 291 -2.52 9.74 -45.29
CA ASP A 291 -1.73 10.96 -45.32
C ASP A 291 -1.61 11.53 -46.76
N THR A 292 -1.91 12.82 -46.91
CA THR A 292 -1.80 13.52 -48.19
C THR A 292 -0.46 14.25 -48.25
N CYS A 293 0.49 13.62 -48.94
CA CYS A 293 1.86 14.09 -48.88
C CYS A 293 2.04 15.59 -49.23
N GLY A 294 2.76 16.31 -48.39
CA GLY A 294 3.25 17.67 -48.66
C GLY A 294 2.17 18.76 -48.60
N ASP A 295 1.02 18.49 -47.99
CA ASP A 295 -0.01 19.50 -47.71
C ASP A 295 0.12 20.14 -46.32
N ALA A 296 1.13 19.73 -45.55
CA ALA A 296 1.46 20.16 -44.20
C ALA A 296 0.44 19.77 -43.11
N ILE A 297 -0.46 18.84 -43.41
CA ILE A 297 -1.43 18.28 -42.45
C ILE A 297 -0.99 16.84 -42.14
N ASP A 298 -1.07 16.43 -40.87
CA ASP A 298 -0.82 15.05 -40.43
C ASP A 298 -2.18 14.35 -40.32
N GLN A 299 -2.69 13.80 -41.42
CA GLN A 299 -4.05 13.24 -41.44
C GLN A 299 -4.16 12.00 -40.55
N ASP A 300 -3.10 11.21 -40.39
CA ASP A 300 -3.17 9.95 -39.63
C ASP A 300 -2.72 10.07 -38.16
N CYS A 301 -2.35 11.29 -37.75
CA CYS A 301 -1.85 11.64 -36.42
C CYS A 301 -0.62 10.80 -35.99
N ALA A 302 0.19 10.30 -36.94
CA ALA A 302 1.30 9.39 -36.67
C ALA A 302 2.67 10.08 -36.55
N GLY A 303 2.73 11.41 -36.52
CA GLY A 303 3.96 12.16 -36.20
C GLY A 303 4.41 13.18 -37.23
N GLY A 304 3.49 13.69 -38.04
CA GLY A 304 3.67 14.78 -39.01
C GLY A 304 3.39 14.38 -40.46
N ASP A 305 3.02 15.38 -41.29
CA ASP A 305 2.76 15.26 -42.73
C ASP A 305 3.80 14.37 -43.46
N LEU A 306 3.27 13.42 -44.24
CA LEU A 306 4.07 12.55 -45.07
C LEU A 306 4.84 13.35 -46.11
N LEU A 307 6.18 13.30 -46.04
CA LEU A 307 7.01 13.88 -47.09
C LEU A 307 6.79 13.14 -48.41
N CYS A 308 6.39 13.87 -49.45
CA CYS A 308 6.26 13.30 -50.78
C CYS A 308 7.58 12.64 -51.22
N ARG A 309 7.49 11.41 -51.72
CA ARG A 309 8.64 10.69 -52.25
C ARG A 309 9.11 11.42 -53.52
N GLY A 310 10.23 12.11 -53.39
CA GLY A 310 10.65 13.23 -54.22
C GLY A 310 10.60 13.07 -55.74
N ASP A 311 10.21 14.17 -56.38
CA ASP A 311 11.09 14.85 -57.35
C ASP A 311 12.16 15.62 -56.56
N ASP A 312 13.10 14.91 -55.92
CA ASP A 312 14.44 15.38 -55.57
C ASP A 312 15.23 14.21 -54.95
N GLY A 313 16.29 13.78 -55.62
CA GLY A 313 16.86 12.45 -55.46
C GLY A 313 17.65 12.18 -54.18
N GLY A 314 17.59 10.93 -53.74
CA GLY A 314 18.71 10.26 -53.08
C GLY A 314 18.38 9.46 -51.82
N ALA A 315 18.55 8.14 -51.93
CA ALA A 315 18.75 7.12 -50.89
C ALA A 315 17.50 6.51 -50.23
N ALA A 316 17.15 5.34 -50.77
CA ALA A 316 16.21 4.36 -50.22
C ALA A 316 16.81 3.56 -49.05
N LEU A 317 15.97 3.14 -48.09
CA LEU A 317 15.87 1.81 -47.45
C LEU A 317 14.49 1.77 -46.74
N ASP A 318 13.62 0.77 -46.75
CA ASP A 318 13.38 -0.46 -47.50
C ASP A 318 11.89 -0.78 -47.20
N ALA A 319 11.02 -0.77 -48.22
CA ALA A 319 9.62 -1.16 -48.07
C ALA A 319 9.40 -2.41 -48.92
N GLY A 320 9.48 -3.56 -48.23
CA GLY A 320 9.06 -4.83 -48.78
C GLY A 320 7.56 -4.84 -49.06
N ALA A 321 7.23 -5.37 -50.25
CA ALA A 321 5.95 -5.90 -50.69
C ALA A 321 4.89 -4.89 -51.15
N ARG A 322 4.48 -5.00 -52.42
CA ARG A 322 3.45 -5.96 -52.88
C ARG A 322 3.29 -5.90 -54.40
N ASP A 323 3.48 -7.04 -55.06
CA ASP A 323 2.98 -7.30 -56.41
C ASP A 323 1.62 -8.02 -56.30
N PRO A 324 0.61 -7.64 -57.11
CA PRO A 324 -0.39 -8.59 -57.53
C PRO A 324 -0.59 -8.53 -59.06
N ALA A 325 0.06 -9.44 -59.78
CA ALA A 325 -0.36 -9.83 -61.12
C ALA A 325 -1.34 -10.99 -61.02
N SER A 326 -2.57 -10.79 -61.51
CA SER A 326 -3.51 -11.86 -61.81
C SER A 326 -3.09 -12.58 -63.08
N ILE A 327 -3.14 -13.93 -63.11
CA ILE A 327 -3.71 -14.75 -64.20
C ILE A 327 -3.61 -16.25 -63.85
N SER A 328 -4.74 -16.94 -64.08
CA SER A 328 -4.90 -18.37 -64.39
C SER A 328 -4.74 -19.43 -63.29
N GLY A 329 -5.84 -20.16 -63.05
CA GLY A 329 -5.76 -21.58 -62.70
C GLY A 329 -6.80 -22.09 -61.72
N SER A 330 -8.00 -22.41 -62.22
CA SER A 330 -9.01 -23.23 -61.54
C SER A 330 -8.49 -24.61 -61.11
N CYS A 331 -8.79 -25.05 -59.89
CA CYS A 331 -9.57 -26.26 -59.56
C CYS A 331 -9.26 -26.81 -58.15
N GLY A 332 -10.31 -27.17 -57.41
CA GLY A 332 -10.29 -28.35 -56.54
C GLY A 332 -10.40 -28.11 -55.04
N CYS A 333 -11.60 -28.33 -54.49
CA CYS A 333 -11.84 -28.50 -53.06
C CYS A 333 -10.99 -29.65 -52.46
N ARG A 334 -10.48 -29.46 -51.22
CA ARG A 334 -10.51 -30.51 -50.19
C ARG A 334 -10.36 -29.93 -48.79
N VAL A 335 -11.27 -30.37 -47.93
CA VAL A 335 -11.35 -30.17 -46.48
C VAL A 335 -10.12 -30.79 -45.81
N GLY A 336 -9.52 -30.07 -44.86
CA GLY A 336 -8.40 -30.57 -44.05
C GLY A 336 -8.08 -29.65 -42.88
N ALA A 337 -8.63 -29.98 -41.71
CA ALA A 337 -8.29 -29.41 -40.41
C ALA A 337 -6.81 -29.62 -40.06
N ARG A 338 -6.21 -28.66 -39.32
CA ARG A 338 -5.04 -28.85 -38.42
C ARG A 338 -4.88 -27.60 -37.55
N THR A 339 -5.21 -27.70 -36.26
CA THR A 339 -4.28 -27.85 -35.12
C THR A 339 -3.41 -26.63 -34.86
N HIS A 340 -3.82 -25.80 -33.90
CA HIS A 340 -2.93 -24.91 -33.16
C HIS A 340 -2.34 -25.66 -31.96
N THR A 341 -1.02 -25.71 -31.92
CA THR A 341 -0.23 -26.21 -30.80
C THR A 341 -0.03 -25.06 -29.80
N THR A 342 -0.74 -25.10 -28.69
CA THR A 342 -0.48 -24.23 -27.53
C THR A 342 0.35 -25.03 -26.53
N ALA A 343 1.56 -24.56 -26.23
CA ALA A 343 2.39 -25.13 -25.19
C ALA A 343 1.87 -24.69 -23.83
N VAL A 344 1.23 -25.61 -23.11
CA VAL A 344 0.90 -25.50 -21.68
C VAL A 344 1.83 -26.45 -20.94
N THR A 345 2.67 -25.90 -20.08
CA THR A 345 3.54 -26.68 -19.19
C THR A 345 2.74 -27.10 -17.96
N SER A 346 2.26 -28.33 -17.94
CA SER A 346 1.66 -28.98 -16.76
C SER A 346 2.65 -29.94 -16.10
N PHE A 347 2.91 -29.75 -14.81
CA PHE A 347 3.50 -30.77 -13.94
C PHE A 347 2.38 -31.40 -13.10
N LEU A 348 2.15 -32.69 -13.29
CA LEU A 348 1.18 -33.51 -12.55
C LEU A 348 1.98 -34.58 -11.78
N VAL A 349 1.93 -34.55 -10.46
CA VAL A 349 2.36 -35.65 -9.59
C VAL A 349 1.10 -36.35 -9.09
N ALA A 350 0.87 -37.57 -9.58
CA ALA A 350 -0.24 -38.42 -9.17
C ALA A 350 0.12 -39.21 -7.90
N ALA A 351 -0.72 -39.06 -6.87
CA ALA A 351 -0.73 -39.91 -5.68
C ALA A 351 -1.35 -41.28 -6.02
N THR A 352 -0.70 -42.37 -5.60
CA THR A 352 -1.26 -43.73 -5.68
C THR A 352 -1.60 -44.20 -4.26
N ILE A 353 -2.90 -44.26 -3.94
CA ILE A 353 -3.45 -44.93 -2.75
C ILE A 353 -3.97 -46.29 -3.20
N ALA A 354 -3.39 -47.38 -2.72
CA ALA A 354 -3.88 -48.74 -2.92
C ALA A 354 -4.64 -49.22 -1.68
N LEU A 355 -5.97 -49.29 -1.79
CA LEU A 355 -6.89 -49.88 -0.82
C LEU A 355 -6.91 -51.41 -0.99
N ARG A 356 -6.64 -52.19 0.06
CA ARG A 356 -6.89 -53.65 0.09
C ARG A 356 -7.86 -54.01 1.21
N ILE A 357 -9.07 -54.43 0.83
CA ILE A 357 -9.96 -55.24 1.68
C ILE A 357 -10.63 -56.31 0.79
N ARG A 358 -10.43 -57.60 1.09
CA ARG A 358 -11.51 -58.62 1.15
C ARG A 358 -11.02 -60.00 1.66
N GLN A 359 -11.59 -60.37 2.81
CA GLN A 359 -12.23 -61.64 3.19
C GLN A 359 -11.51 -63.03 3.13
N ARG A 360 -11.37 -63.61 4.34
CA ARG A 360 -11.73 -64.96 4.85
C ARG A 360 -11.36 -66.25 4.06
N ARG A 361 -10.63 -67.17 4.71
CA ARG A 361 -11.13 -68.48 5.26
C ARG A 361 -10.02 -69.40 5.87
N SER A 362 -10.29 -69.84 7.11
CA SER A 362 -10.10 -71.18 7.75
C SER A 362 -8.75 -71.91 7.97
N LYS A 363 -8.41 -72.06 9.27
CA LYS A 363 -7.97 -73.25 10.08
C LYS A 363 -6.59 -73.92 9.82
N PRO A 364 -6.01 -74.72 10.77
CA PRO A 364 -6.41 -75.06 12.16
C PRO A 364 -5.31 -74.91 13.26
N SER A 365 -5.74 -75.14 14.50
CA SER A 365 -5.05 -75.26 15.80
C SER A 365 -4.06 -76.46 15.90
N PRO A 366 -3.11 -76.45 16.86
CA PRO A 366 -3.26 -77.17 18.15
C PRO A 366 -2.98 -76.24 19.36
N ARG A 367 -3.73 -76.27 20.49
CA ARG A 367 -3.62 -77.16 21.69
C ARG A 367 -2.16 -77.25 22.19
N VAL A 368 -1.76 -76.98 23.43
CA VAL A 368 -2.25 -77.29 24.81
C VAL A 368 -1.48 -76.33 25.78
N CYS A 369 -2.11 -75.62 26.75
CA CYS A 369 -2.16 -75.84 28.24
C CYS A 369 -0.80 -76.21 28.90
N ASP A 370 -0.39 -75.70 30.07
CA ASP A 370 -1.08 -75.13 31.24
C ASP A 370 -0.51 -73.76 31.67
#